data_AF-A0A9D7LAN9-F1
#
_entry.id   AF-A0A9D7LAN9-F1
#
_cell.length_a   1.000
_cell.length_b   1.000
_cell.length_c   1.000
_cell.angle_alpha   90.00
_cell.angle_beta   90.00
_cell.angle_gamma   90.00
#
_symmetry.space_group_name_H-M   'P 1'
#
loop_
_entity.id
_entity.type
_entity.pdbx_description
1 polymer ?
#
loop_
_entity_poly.entity_id
_entity_poly.type
_entity_poly.pdbx_seq_one_letter_code
_entity_poly.pdbx_strand_id
1 'polypeptide(L)'
;MDEEDPKPPSPGQLSKIPSWISLGFVLGALFVWALPEPKTVAPEPAAPESVAEPAPPAVRSGPAPLSDIEVVFAEWGHHAVWSHDLAEVALWDIETKSFSRYYEVLRTGENYYFRTIDRLTRPILTHGVKVDGPLLYTETEAMRAEWLQEKRQEDWKMIRESNPLKPTPPGRIDVRSPEASPPPTRVSPAPGTEKR
;
A
#
# COMPACT_ATOMS: atom_id res chain seq x y z
N MET A 1 -5.81 75.57 -24.39
CA MET A 1 -6.01 74.15 -24.74
C MET A 1 -4.66 73.70 -25.24
N ASP A 2 -3.88 73.15 -24.32
CA ASP A 2 -2.54 72.65 -24.57
C ASP A 2 -2.70 71.16 -24.91
N GLU A 3 -2.61 70.86 -26.19
CA GLU A 3 -2.69 69.50 -26.73
C GLU A 3 -1.25 68.94 -26.71
N GLU A 4 -0.89 68.18 -25.67
CA GLU A 4 0.36 67.43 -25.63
C GLU A 4 0.24 66.18 -26.52
N ASP A 5 0.92 66.21 -27.68
CA ASP A 5 1.11 65.04 -28.54
C ASP A 5 1.86 63.89 -27.78
N PRO A 6 1.38 62.63 -27.84
CA PRO A 6 2.04 61.52 -27.16
C PRO A 6 3.34 61.11 -27.88
N LYS A 7 4.45 61.22 -27.15
CA LYS A 7 5.80 60.81 -27.59
C LYS A 7 5.85 59.31 -27.97
N PRO A 8 6.47 58.92 -29.10
CA PRO A 8 6.57 57.50 -29.46
C PRO A 8 7.51 56.73 -28.51
N PRO A 9 7.19 55.45 -28.19
CA PRO A 9 8.00 54.63 -27.30
C PRO A 9 9.38 54.31 -27.91
N SER A 10 10.41 54.34 -27.05
CA SER A 10 11.80 54.04 -27.41
C SER A 10 11.98 52.55 -27.79
N PRO A 11 12.76 52.20 -28.84
CA PRO A 11 12.95 50.82 -29.32
C PRO A 11 13.63 49.86 -28.31
N GLY A 12 14.09 50.36 -27.16
CA GLY A 12 14.90 49.60 -26.19
C GLY A 12 14.13 48.68 -25.23
N GLN A 13 12.81 48.55 -25.35
CA GLN A 13 11.99 47.78 -24.39
C GLN A 13 11.41 46.46 -24.92
N LEU A 14 11.81 45.99 -26.11
CA LEU A 14 11.17 44.85 -26.79
C LEU A 14 11.93 43.51 -26.74
N SER A 15 12.87 43.26 -25.83
CA SER A 15 13.51 41.92 -25.78
C SER A 15 13.85 41.39 -24.39
N LYS A 16 12.95 41.58 -23.41
CA LYS A 16 13.00 40.79 -22.17
C LYS A 16 11.99 39.66 -22.23
N ILE A 17 12.21 38.74 -23.17
CA ILE A 17 11.67 37.39 -23.00
C ILE A 17 12.27 36.89 -21.68
N PRO A 18 11.47 36.42 -20.69
CA PRO A 18 12.02 36.00 -19.41
C PRO A 18 13.02 34.88 -19.67
N SER A 19 14.27 35.09 -19.26
CA SER A 19 15.43 34.22 -19.52
C SER A 19 15.18 32.73 -19.22
N TRP A 20 14.18 32.42 -18.41
CA TRP A 20 13.78 31.06 -18.06
C TRP A 20 13.10 30.29 -19.20
N ILE A 21 12.30 30.96 -20.04
CA ILE A 21 11.61 30.31 -21.16
C ILE A 21 12.62 29.92 -22.24
N SER A 22 13.58 30.80 -22.56
CA SER A 22 14.65 30.48 -23.49
C SER A 22 15.52 29.32 -22.99
N LEU A 23 15.78 29.24 -21.68
CA LEU A 23 16.51 28.14 -21.06
C LEU A 23 15.76 26.81 -21.20
N GLY A 24 14.47 26.80 -20.87
CA GLY A 24 13.62 25.61 -21.02
C GLY A 24 13.51 25.15 -22.47
N PHE A 25 13.42 26.08 -23.42
CA PHE A 25 13.37 25.77 -24.85
C PHE A 25 14.69 25.16 -25.36
N VAL A 26 15.84 25.74 -24.99
CA VAL A 26 17.16 25.19 -25.38
C VAL A 26 17.37 23.80 -24.78
N LEU A 27 16.97 23.59 -23.52
CA LEU A 27 17.07 22.28 -22.87
C LEU A 27 16.15 21.24 -23.52
N GLY A 28 14.92 21.63 -23.87
CA GLY A 28 13.98 20.76 -24.58
C GLY A 28 14.47 20.39 -25.99
N ALA A 29 15.02 21.36 -26.72
CA ALA A 29 15.58 21.12 -28.05
C ALA A 29 16.77 20.15 -28.00
N LEU A 30 17.67 20.30 -27.01
CA LEU A 30 18.77 19.36 -26.79
C LEU A 30 18.28 17.96 -26.42
N PHE A 31 17.23 17.85 -25.61
CA PHE A 31 16.65 16.56 -25.25
C PHE A 31 16.06 15.83 -26.46
N VAL A 32 15.32 16.54 -27.32
CA VAL A 32 14.78 15.97 -28.56
C VAL A 32 15.90 15.55 -29.50
N TRP A 33 16.98 16.33 -29.58
CA TRP A 33 18.13 16.01 -30.43
C TRP A 33 18.96 14.83 -29.91
N ALA A 34 18.96 14.59 -28.60
CA ALA A 34 19.64 13.46 -27.98
C ALA A 34 18.85 12.15 -28.04
N LEU A 35 17.59 12.17 -28.48
CA LEU A 35 16.81 10.96 -28.65
C LEU A 35 17.35 10.16 -29.85
N PRO A 36 17.70 8.88 -29.67
CA PRO A 36 18.11 8.03 -30.77
C PRO A 36 16.95 7.90 -31.78
N GLU A 37 17.27 7.97 -33.07
CA GLU A 37 16.26 7.82 -34.12
C GLU A 37 15.51 6.49 -33.92
N PRO A 38 14.17 6.50 -34.00
CA PRO A 38 13.40 5.27 -33.95
C PRO A 38 13.82 4.42 -35.15
N LYS A 39 14.54 3.34 -34.86
CA LYS A 39 14.90 2.32 -35.84
C LYS A 39 13.60 1.79 -36.43
N THR A 40 13.26 2.25 -37.64
CA THR A 40 12.18 1.69 -38.45
C THR A 40 12.46 0.21 -38.61
N VAL A 41 11.77 -0.61 -37.82
CA VAL A 41 11.78 -2.06 -37.99
C VAL A 41 11.00 -2.33 -39.26
N ALA A 42 11.73 -2.52 -40.36
CA ALA A 42 11.16 -3.08 -41.57
C ALA A 42 10.53 -4.44 -41.21
N PRO A 43 9.30 -4.75 -41.67
CA PRO A 43 8.72 -6.07 -41.45
C PRO A 43 9.54 -7.11 -42.22
N GLU A 44 10.31 -7.91 -41.48
CA GLU A 44 11.07 -9.03 -42.04
C GLU A 44 10.09 -10.18 -42.38
N PRO A 45 10.24 -10.86 -43.54
CA PRO A 45 9.36 -11.96 -43.91
C PRO A 45 9.60 -13.18 -43.01
N ALA A 46 8.52 -13.80 -42.55
CA ALA A 46 8.53 -14.97 -41.69
C ALA A 46 9.33 -16.15 -42.30
N ALA A 47 10.24 -16.71 -41.50
CA ALA A 47 10.84 -18.02 -41.73
C ALA A 47 10.39 -19.00 -40.61
N PRO A 48 10.30 -20.31 -40.90
CA PRO A 48 9.36 -21.21 -40.22
C PRO A 48 9.83 -21.77 -38.87
N GLU A 49 8.80 -22.11 -38.11
CA GLU A 49 8.71 -22.68 -36.77
C GLU A 49 9.81 -23.68 -36.37
N SER A 50 10.47 -23.41 -35.25
CA SER A 50 11.18 -24.40 -34.44
C SER A 50 10.42 -24.56 -33.12
N VAL A 51 10.02 -25.80 -32.88
CA VAL A 51 9.19 -26.30 -31.78
C VAL A 51 9.78 -25.88 -30.43
N ALA A 52 9.08 -24.99 -29.72
CA ALA A 52 9.24 -24.77 -28.30
C ALA A 52 7.91 -25.09 -27.61
N GLU A 53 8.03 -25.91 -26.57
CA GLU A 53 7.02 -26.25 -25.57
C GLU A 53 6.09 -25.07 -25.23
N PRO A 54 4.76 -25.26 -25.14
CA PRO A 54 3.84 -24.15 -24.90
C PRO A 54 4.03 -23.64 -23.47
N ALA A 55 4.87 -22.61 -23.34
CA ALA A 55 4.75 -21.68 -22.23
C ALA A 55 3.28 -21.24 -22.17
N PRO A 56 2.65 -21.17 -20.98
CA PRO A 56 1.32 -20.60 -20.87
C PRO A 56 1.35 -19.24 -21.55
N PRO A 57 0.39 -18.92 -22.43
CA PRO A 57 0.43 -17.66 -23.15
C PRO A 57 0.52 -16.57 -22.09
N ALA A 58 1.61 -15.82 -22.11
CA ALA A 58 1.63 -14.52 -21.50
C ALA A 58 0.51 -13.78 -22.21
N VAL A 59 -0.66 -13.71 -21.55
CA VAL A 59 -1.81 -12.95 -22.01
C VAL A 59 -1.29 -11.53 -22.11
N ARG A 60 -0.86 -11.14 -23.31
CA ARG A 60 -0.66 -9.75 -23.64
C ARG A 60 -2.05 -9.19 -23.61
N SER A 61 -2.43 -8.63 -22.46
CA SER A 61 -3.60 -7.79 -22.33
C SER A 61 -3.44 -6.71 -23.39
N GLY A 62 -4.10 -6.90 -24.54
CA GLY A 62 -4.24 -5.82 -25.51
C GLY A 62 -4.88 -4.62 -24.80
N PRO A 63 -4.71 -3.39 -25.32
CA PRO A 63 -5.42 -2.24 -24.77
C PRO A 63 -6.91 -2.57 -24.78
N ALA A 64 -7.48 -2.79 -23.60
CA ALA A 64 -8.89 -3.05 -23.45
C ALA A 64 -9.65 -1.82 -23.94
N PRO A 65 -10.77 -2.00 -24.66
CA PRO A 65 -11.52 -0.87 -25.19
C PRO A 65 -11.95 0.01 -24.02
N LEU A 66 -11.48 1.27 -24.02
CA LEU A 66 -11.73 2.24 -22.93
C LEU A 66 -13.23 2.46 -22.68
N SER A 67 -14.08 2.16 -23.67
CA SER A 67 -15.53 2.21 -23.54
C SER A 67 -16.09 1.33 -22.43
N ASP A 68 -15.51 0.14 -22.19
CA ASP A 68 -16.08 -0.81 -21.22
C ASP A 68 -15.89 -0.31 -19.79
N ILE A 69 -14.68 0.20 -19.49
CA ILE A 69 -14.38 0.73 -18.16
C ILE A 69 -15.18 2.01 -17.89
N GLU A 70 -15.40 2.87 -18.88
CA GLU A 70 -16.21 4.09 -18.71
C GLU A 70 -17.64 3.76 -18.24
N VAL A 71 -18.29 2.77 -18.87
CA VAL A 71 -19.66 2.35 -18.52
C VAL A 71 -19.69 1.70 -17.15
N VAL A 72 -18.75 0.77 -16.88
CA VAL A 72 -18.71 0.07 -15.58
C VAL A 72 -18.39 1.04 -14.46
N PHE A 73 -17.49 1.99 -14.68
CA PHE A 73 -17.10 2.98 -13.68
C PHE A 73 -18.21 4.01 -13.41
N ALA A 74 -19.05 4.33 -14.40
CA ALA A 74 -20.21 5.18 -14.17
C ALA A 74 -21.17 4.59 -13.13
N GLU A 75 -21.37 3.27 -13.15
CA GLU A 75 -22.25 2.57 -12.21
C GLU A 75 -21.55 2.26 -10.88
N TRP A 76 -20.33 1.72 -10.92
CA TRP A 76 -19.65 1.16 -9.75
C TRP A 76 -18.60 2.08 -9.13
N GLY A 77 -18.17 3.12 -9.84
CA GLY A 77 -17.04 3.98 -9.46
C GLY A 77 -17.23 4.78 -8.17
N HIS A 78 -18.44 4.84 -7.62
CA HIS A 78 -18.72 5.47 -6.32
C HIS A 78 -18.04 4.75 -5.14
N HIS A 79 -17.59 3.50 -5.32
CA HIS A 79 -16.79 2.76 -4.35
C HIS A 79 -15.27 2.98 -4.50
N ALA A 80 -14.84 3.74 -5.52
CA ALA A 80 -13.42 3.96 -5.76
C ALA A 80 -12.79 4.77 -4.62
N VAL A 81 -11.64 4.30 -4.15
CA VAL A 81 -10.85 5.00 -3.13
C VAL A 81 -9.87 5.93 -3.82
N TRP A 82 -10.02 7.22 -3.56
CA TRP A 82 -9.26 8.28 -4.21
C TRP A 82 -8.08 8.72 -3.35
N SER A 83 -6.95 8.99 -4.00
CA SER A 83 -5.81 9.70 -3.41
C SER A 83 -5.22 10.63 -4.46
N HIS A 84 -5.14 11.92 -4.14
CA HIS A 84 -4.72 12.98 -5.08
C HIS A 84 -5.50 12.95 -6.41
N ASP A 85 -6.83 12.82 -6.32
CA ASP A 85 -7.74 12.68 -7.46
C ASP A 85 -7.42 11.52 -8.41
N LEU A 86 -6.67 10.53 -7.92
CA LEU A 86 -6.30 9.33 -8.64
C LEU A 86 -6.77 8.08 -7.88
N ALA A 87 -7.44 7.18 -8.60
CA ALA A 87 -7.83 5.87 -8.13
C ALA A 87 -7.24 4.79 -9.05
N GLU A 88 -6.87 3.65 -8.48
CA GLU A 88 -6.49 2.47 -9.27
C GLU A 88 -7.55 1.40 -9.10
N VAL A 89 -8.01 0.84 -10.23
CA VAL A 89 -9.04 -0.19 -10.27
C VAL A 89 -8.65 -1.32 -11.20
N ALA A 90 -9.09 -2.54 -10.88
CA ALA A 90 -9.00 -3.67 -11.80
C ALA A 90 -10.41 -4.07 -12.24
N LEU A 91 -10.59 -4.25 -13.55
CA LEU A 91 -11.83 -4.71 -14.15
C LEU A 91 -11.79 -6.24 -14.34
N TRP A 92 -12.91 -6.88 -14.02
CA TRP A 92 -13.12 -8.30 -14.23
C TRP A 92 -13.17 -8.63 -15.73
N ASP A 93 -12.33 -9.58 -16.16
CA ASP A 93 -12.32 -10.10 -17.52
C ASP A 93 -13.05 -11.46 -17.56
N ILE A 94 -14.07 -11.54 -18.43
CA ILE A 94 -14.95 -12.70 -18.55
C ILE A 94 -14.23 -13.90 -19.16
N GLU A 95 -13.29 -13.67 -20.08
CA GLU A 95 -12.54 -14.73 -20.78
C GLU A 95 -11.56 -15.40 -19.82
N THR A 96 -10.82 -14.60 -19.05
CA THR A 96 -9.83 -15.11 -18.08
C THR A 96 -10.44 -15.46 -16.72
N LYS A 97 -11.69 -15.06 -16.46
CA LYS A 97 -12.37 -15.18 -15.17
C LYS A 97 -11.50 -14.63 -14.02
N SER A 98 -10.90 -13.47 -14.25
CA SER A 98 -9.98 -12.85 -13.31
C SER A 98 -9.96 -11.33 -13.46
N PHE A 99 -9.52 -10.63 -12.41
CA PHE A 99 -9.24 -9.19 -12.47
C PHE A 99 -7.87 -8.95 -13.13
N SER A 100 -7.87 -8.85 -14.46
CA SER A 100 -6.65 -8.80 -15.28
C SER A 100 -6.51 -7.52 -16.11
N ARG A 101 -7.51 -6.63 -16.10
CA ARG A 101 -7.47 -5.34 -16.80
C ARG A 101 -7.33 -4.23 -15.78
N TYR A 102 -6.18 -3.55 -15.74
CA TYR A 102 -5.89 -2.54 -14.73
C TYR A 102 -5.98 -1.13 -15.30
N TYR A 103 -6.57 -0.23 -14.52
CA TYR A 103 -6.76 1.16 -14.90
C TYR A 103 -6.40 2.11 -13.78
N GLU A 104 -5.79 3.21 -14.19
CA GLU A 104 -5.64 4.44 -13.43
C GLU A 104 -6.77 5.38 -13.85
N VAL A 105 -7.57 5.82 -12.87
CA VAL A 105 -8.68 6.75 -13.07
C VAL A 105 -8.31 8.08 -12.45
N LEU A 106 -8.23 9.11 -13.27
CA LEU A 106 -8.03 10.48 -12.82
C LEU A 106 -9.37 11.21 -12.83
N ARG A 107 -9.66 11.91 -11.74
CA ARG A 107 -10.84 12.79 -11.63
C ARG A 107 -10.41 14.23 -11.83
N THR A 108 -11.11 14.97 -12.68
CA THR A 108 -10.89 16.41 -12.85
C THR A 108 -12.24 17.10 -12.96
N GLY A 109 -12.65 17.76 -11.88
CA GLY A 109 -14.00 18.29 -11.74
C GLY A 109 -15.03 17.16 -11.81
N GLU A 110 -15.85 17.18 -12.85
CA GLU A 110 -16.91 16.19 -13.10
C GLU A 110 -16.52 15.10 -14.11
N ASN A 111 -15.31 15.21 -14.69
CA ASN A 111 -14.84 14.28 -15.71
C ASN A 111 -13.90 13.22 -15.12
N TYR A 112 -13.96 12.02 -15.70
CA TYR A 112 -13.07 10.91 -15.40
C TYR A 112 -12.23 10.58 -16.63
N TYR A 113 -10.92 10.41 -16.42
CA TYR A 113 -9.98 9.99 -17.45
C TYR A 113 -9.41 8.64 -17.09
N PHE A 114 -9.41 7.72 -18.06
CA PHE A 114 -8.98 6.34 -17.86
C PHE A 114 -7.69 6.10 -18.61
N ARG A 115 -6.72 5.52 -17.90
CA ARG A 115 -5.45 5.10 -18.48
C ARG A 115 -5.21 3.64 -18.10
N THR A 116 -4.92 2.81 -19.09
CA THR A 116 -4.52 1.41 -18.83
C THR A 116 -3.12 1.37 -18.21
N ILE A 117 -2.95 0.50 -17.22
CA ILE A 117 -1.67 0.22 -16.56
C ILE A 117 -1.40 -1.29 -16.60
N ASP A 118 -0.14 -1.70 -16.51
CA ASP A 118 0.23 -3.12 -16.60
C ASP A 118 -0.09 -3.90 -15.31
N ARG A 119 -0.12 -3.21 -14.18
CA ARG A 119 -0.40 -3.76 -12.85
C ARG A 119 -0.82 -2.66 -11.89
N LEU A 120 -1.56 -3.04 -10.85
CA LEU A 120 -1.83 -2.16 -9.72
C LEU A 120 -0.52 -1.83 -8.98
N THR A 121 -0.32 -0.57 -8.65
CA THR A 121 0.78 -0.12 -7.80
C THR A 121 0.36 -0.02 -6.34
N ARG A 122 -0.94 0.19 -6.12
CA ARG A 122 -1.56 0.20 -4.79
C ARG A 122 -2.03 -1.19 -4.36
N PRO A 123 -1.99 -1.53 -3.07
CA PRO A 123 -2.52 -2.79 -2.59
C PRO A 123 -4.03 -2.89 -2.81
N ILE A 124 -4.54 -4.10 -2.94
CA ILE A 124 -5.98 -4.35 -3.11
C ILE A 124 -6.71 -4.00 -1.81
N LEU A 125 -7.84 -3.33 -1.94
CA LEU A 125 -8.71 -3.03 -0.81
C LEU A 125 -9.32 -4.33 -0.28
N THR A 126 -8.84 -4.77 0.88
CA THR A 126 -9.30 -6.02 1.51
C THR A 126 -10.30 -5.79 2.65
N HIS A 127 -10.58 -4.53 2.99
CA HIS A 127 -11.36 -4.13 4.16
C HIS A 127 -12.43 -3.10 3.79
N GLY A 128 -13.58 -3.13 4.45
CA GLY A 128 -14.62 -2.08 4.35
C GLY A 128 -15.48 -2.09 3.08
N VAL A 129 -15.05 -2.72 1.99
CA VAL A 129 -15.83 -2.82 0.75
C VAL A 129 -15.72 -4.25 0.20
N LYS A 130 -16.63 -5.12 0.63
CA LYS A 130 -16.89 -6.39 -0.09
C LYS A 130 -18.01 -6.13 -1.07
N VAL A 131 -17.64 -5.82 -2.30
CA VAL A 131 -18.59 -5.69 -3.39
C VAL A 131 -18.23 -6.79 -4.37
N ASP A 132 -19.07 -7.83 -4.41
CA ASP A 132 -19.08 -8.81 -5.51
C ASP A 132 -19.50 -8.07 -6.77
N GLY A 133 -18.54 -7.39 -7.39
CA GLY A 133 -18.77 -6.48 -8.50
C GLY A 133 -17.68 -6.60 -9.56
N PRO A 134 -17.89 -5.98 -10.73
CA PRO A 134 -16.96 -6.04 -11.85
C PRO A 134 -15.66 -5.28 -11.59
N LEU A 135 -15.57 -4.46 -10.54
CA LEU A 135 -14.39 -3.69 -10.19
C LEU A 135 -13.79 -4.13 -8.86
N LEU A 136 -12.47 -4.30 -8.87
CA LEU A 136 -11.64 -4.43 -7.68
C LEU A 136 -10.97 -3.09 -7.39
N TYR A 137 -11.06 -2.65 -6.15
CA TYR A 137 -10.51 -1.36 -5.71
C TYR A 137 -9.19 -1.52 -4.98
N THR A 138 -8.42 -0.45 -4.93
CA THR A 138 -7.17 -0.39 -4.18
C THR A 138 -7.30 0.46 -2.91
N GLU A 139 -6.48 0.17 -1.91
CA GLU A 139 -6.39 0.96 -0.68
C GLU A 139 -5.34 2.05 -0.80
N THR A 140 -5.53 3.15 -0.06
CA THR A 140 -4.50 4.20 0.07
C THR A 140 -3.48 3.80 1.13
N GLU A 141 -2.24 4.28 0.99
CA GLU A 141 -1.19 4.02 1.99
C GLU A 141 -1.57 4.52 3.38
N ALA A 142 -2.27 5.65 3.47
CA ALA A 142 -2.76 6.19 4.73
C ALA A 142 -3.76 5.25 5.41
N MET A 143 -4.76 4.77 4.67
CA MET A 143 -5.79 3.87 5.21
C MET A 143 -5.20 2.54 5.66
N ARG A 144 -4.21 2.04 4.90
CA ARG A 144 -3.44 0.86 5.30
C ARG A 144 -2.61 1.10 6.55
N ALA A 145 -1.94 2.25 6.65
CA ALA A 145 -1.11 2.59 7.80
C ALA A 145 -1.94 2.70 9.09
N GLU A 146 -3.13 3.30 9.01
CA GLU A 146 -4.09 3.36 10.12
C GLU A 146 -4.53 1.96 10.53
N TRP A 147 -4.94 1.12 9.57
CA TRP A 147 -5.35 -0.25 9.85
C TRP A 147 -4.23 -1.11 10.47
N LEU A 148 -2.99 -0.99 9.95
CA LEU A 148 -1.83 -1.69 10.51
C LEU A 148 -1.50 -1.22 11.93
N GLN A 149 -1.73 0.05 12.25
CA GLN A 149 -1.55 0.57 13.61
C GLN A 149 -2.61 0.02 14.57
N GLU A 150 -3.88 -0.02 14.15
CA GLU A 150 -4.97 -0.59 14.95
C GLU A 150 -4.72 -2.08 15.22
N LYS A 151 -4.43 -2.86 14.17
CA LYS A 151 -4.10 -4.29 14.30
C LYS A 151 -2.94 -4.54 15.24
N ARG A 152 -1.88 -3.74 15.14
CA ARG A 152 -0.74 -3.81 16.04
C ARG A 152 -1.15 -3.54 17.49
N GLN A 153 -2.00 -2.54 17.75
CA GLN A 153 -2.47 -2.24 19.10
C GLN A 153 -3.34 -3.37 19.68
N GLU A 154 -4.21 -3.97 18.86
CA GLU A 154 -4.99 -5.15 19.24
C GLU A 154 -4.09 -6.33 19.61
N ASP A 155 -3.09 -6.64 18.78
CA ASP A 155 -2.14 -7.72 19.03
C ASP A 155 -1.34 -7.48 20.33
N TRP A 156 -0.86 -6.24 20.56
CA TRP A 156 -0.18 -5.89 21.81
C TRP A 156 -1.09 -6.02 23.02
N LYS A 157 -2.37 -5.66 22.89
CA LYS A 157 -3.36 -5.82 23.95
C LYS A 157 -3.58 -7.30 24.25
N MET A 158 -3.75 -8.15 23.23
CA MET A 158 -3.89 -9.60 23.42
C MET A 158 -2.66 -10.21 24.07
N ILE A 159 -1.44 -9.83 23.66
CA ILE A 159 -0.21 -10.32 24.30
C ILE A 159 -0.18 -9.95 25.79
N ARG A 160 -0.52 -8.71 26.13
CA ARG A 160 -0.57 -8.24 27.52
C ARG A 160 -1.64 -8.96 28.35
N GLU A 161 -2.82 -9.18 27.79
CA GLU A 161 -3.92 -9.89 28.44
C GLU A 161 -3.64 -11.40 28.57
N SER A 162 -2.94 -11.98 27.59
CA SER A 162 -2.55 -13.39 27.58
C SER A 162 -1.37 -13.71 28.49
N ASN A 163 -0.67 -12.71 29.04
CA ASN A 163 0.44 -12.93 29.96
C ASN A 163 -0.13 -13.33 31.35
N PRO A 164 -0.05 -14.61 31.76
CA PRO A 164 -0.64 -15.08 33.01
C PRO A 164 0.32 -14.90 34.19
N LEU A 165 1.37 -14.07 34.05
CA LEU A 165 2.23 -13.67 35.16
C LEU A 165 1.49 -12.68 36.06
N LYS A 166 0.47 -13.20 36.75
CA LYS A 166 0.06 -12.68 38.04
C LYS A 166 1.35 -12.61 38.88
N PRO A 167 1.80 -11.43 39.32
CA PRO A 167 2.92 -11.37 40.24
C PRO A 167 2.50 -12.17 41.47
N THR A 168 3.08 -13.36 41.64
CA THR A 168 3.01 -14.07 42.91
C THR A 168 3.51 -13.07 43.94
N PRO A 169 2.70 -12.66 44.92
CA PRO A 169 3.21 -11.80 45.99
C PRO A 169 4.47 -12.49 46.54
N PRO A 170 5.58 -11.78 46.75
CA PRO A 170 6.84 -12.39 47.13
C PRO A 170 6.55 -13.31 48.31
N GLY A 171 6.77 -14.62 48.07
CA GLY A 171 6.61 -15.63 49.08
C GLY A 171 7.39 -15.17 50.29
N ARG A 172 6.68 -14.97 51.41
CA ARG A 172 7.28 -14.78 52.71
C ARG A 172 8.16 -16.01 52.93
N ILE A 173 9.45 -15.86 52.68
CA ILE A 173 10.44 -16.84 53.09
C ILE A 173 10.38 -16.78 54.61
N ASP A 174 9.60 -17.66 55.22
CA ASP A 174 9.80 -18.00 56.61
C ASP A 174 11.20 -18.59 56.69
N VAL A 175 12.15 -17.74 57.08
CA VAL A 175 13.48 -18.13 57.52
C VAL A 175 13.27 -19.01 58.74
N ARG A 176 13.11 -20.31 58.50
CA ARG A 176 13.07 -21.32 59.54
C ARG A 176 14.47 -21.42 60.12
N SER A 177 14.67 -20.74 61.25
CA SER A 177 15.86 -20.89 62.10
C SER A 177 16.21 -22.37 62.27
N PRO A 178 17.50 -22.75 62.15
CA PRO A 178 17.94 -24.07 62.53
C PRO A 178 18.24 -24.06 64.02
N GLU A 179 17.31 -24.47 64.89
CA GLU A 179 17.70 -24.69 66.28
C GLU A 179 16.89 -25.78 67.01
N ALA A 180 17.68 -26.65 67.66
CA ALA A 180 17.37 -27.56 68.76
C ALA A 180 16.55 -28.83 68.47
N SER A 181 17.30 -29.91 68.25
CA SER A 181 16.92 -31.28 68.64
C SER A 181 16.35 -31.33 70.07
N PRO A 182 15.26 -32.06 70.33
CA PRO A 182 14.85 -32.36 71.70
C PRO A 182 15.74 -33.45 72.33
N PRO A 183 16.09 -33.35 73.63
CA PRO A 183 16.87 -34.38 74.32
C PRO A 183 16.03 -35.63 74.63
N PRO A 184 16.68 -36.79 74.85
CA PRO A 184 15.99 -38.07 75.08
C PRO A 184 15.24 -38.10 76.41
N THR A 185 13.99 -38.57 76.36
CA THR A 185 13.14 -38.85 77.52
C THR A 185 13.80 -39.88 78.42
N ARG A 186 14.20 -39.44 79.62
CA ARG A 186 14.73 -40.26 80.70
C ARG A 186 13.58 -41.04 81.34
N VAL A 187 13.54 -42.35 81.10
CA VAL A 187 12.73 -43.29 81.89
C VAL A 187 13.37 -43.42 83.27
N SER A 188 12.60 -43.26 84.34
CA SER A 188 13.01 -43.64 85.69
C SER A 188 11.80 -44.05 86.54
N PRO A 189 12.03 -44.93 87.54
CA PRO A 189 11.14 -46.05 87.81
C PRO A 189 10.23 -45.85 89.03
N ALA A 190 9.35 -46.84 89.21
CA ALA A 190 8.35 -47.01 90.25
C ALA A 190 8.84 -46.83 91.69
N PRO A 191 7.89 -46.69 92.63
CA PRO A 191 7.96 -47.38 93.91
C PRO A 191 6.81 -48.38 94.05
N GLY A 192 7.16 -49.57 94.52
CA GLY A 192 6.21 -50.62 94.86
C GLY A 192 5.60 -50.47 96.25
N THR A 193 4.61 -51.32 96.51
CA THR A 193 4.19 -51.91 97.81
C THR A 193 3.07 -52.89 97.45
N GLU A 194 3.24 -54.21 97.44
CA GLU A 194 3.60 -55.17 98.49
C GLU A 194 2.45 -55.52 99.46
N LYS A 195 2.13 -56.83 99.47
CA LYS A 195 1.41 -57.66 100.48
C LYS A 195 -0.12 -57.53 100.56
N ARG A 196 -0.89 -58.61 100.72
CA ARG A 196 -0.61 -59.93 101.30
C ARG A 196 -1.56 -60.99 100.74
#